data_AF-A0A9E5TFT3-F1
#
_entry.id   AF-A0A9E5TFT3-F1
#
_cell.length_a   1.000
_cell.length_b   1.000
_cell.length_c   1.000
_cell.angle_alpha   90.00
_cell.angle_beta   90.00
_cell.angle_gamma   90.00
#
_symmetry.space_group_name_H-M   'P 1'
#
loop_
_entity.id
_entity.type
_entity.pdbx_description
1 polymer ?
#
loop_
_entity_poly.entity_id
_entity_poly.type
_entity_poly.pdbx_seq_one_letter_code
_entity_poly.pdbx_strand_id
1 'polypeptide(L)'
;NTGIALAFVSAVKGYKMVVYMPDTVASTERIKLMEAYGAEIHFVDVQDEGKSLDAGVHGALSEIVPRMKCRDVEASRSDVWWARQFSNLNNVAAHRETT
;
A
#
# COMPACT_ATOMS: atom_id res chain seq x y z
N ASN A 1 -2.93 8.56 -0.94
CA ASN A 1 -3.19 9.05 -2.32
C ASN A 1 -2.77 8.04 -3.37
N THR A 2 -1.54 7.53 -3.34
CA THR A 2 -1.09 6.45 -4.26
C THR A 2 -2.08 5.28 -4.31
N GLY A 3 -2.54 4.80 -3.15
CA GLY A 3 -3.55 3.74 -3.09
C GLY A 3 -4.87 4.08 -3.81
N ILE A 4 -5.36 5.32 -3.69
CA ILE A 4 -6.58 5.77 -4.38
C ILE A 4 -6.36 5.83 -5.89
N ALA A 5 -5.25 6.41 -6.34
CA ALA A 5 -4.94 6.50 -7.76
C ALA A 5 -4.77 5.11 -8.40
N LEU A 6 -4.08 4.21 -7.71
CA LEU A 6 -3.94 2.82 -8.13
C LEU A 6 -5.28 2.07 -8.11
N ALA A 7 -6.16 2.31 -7.14
CA ALA A 7 -7.48 1.69 -7.06
C ALA A 7 -8.34 2.12 -8.26
N PHE A 8 -8.34 3.42 -8.56
CA PHE A 8 -9.00 3.95 -9.75
C PHE A 8 -8.47 3.32 -11.04
N VAL A 9 -7.14 3.29 -11.24
CA VAL A 9 -6.54 2.68 -12.44
C VAL A 9 -6.85 1.19 -12.53
N SER A 10 -6.82 0.47 -11.41
CA SER A 10 -7.15 -0.95 -11.35
C SER A 10 -8.59 -1.21 -11.75
N ALA A 11 -9.53 -0.40 -11.25
CA ALA A 11 -10.94 -0.46 -11.64
C ALA A 11 -11.14 -0.24 -13.14
N VAL A 12 -10.46 0.75 -13.73
CA VAL A 12 -10.54 1.05 -15.16
C VAL A 12 -9.91 -0.04 -16.02
N LYS A 13 -8.82 -0.66 -15.56
CA LYS A 13 -8.06 -1.67 -16.31
C LYS A 13 -8.52 -3.11 -16.05
N GLY A 14 -9.43 -3.33 -15.10
CA GLY A 14 -9.90 -4.66 -14.72
C GLY A 14 -8.91 -5.46 -13.89
N TYR A 15 -7.99 -4.80 -13.19
CA TYR A 15 -7.09 -5.46 -12.24
C TYR A 15 -7.74 -5.58 -10.87
N LYS A 16 -7.55 -6.73 -10.21
CA LYS A 16 -7.84 -6.85 -8.78
C LYS A 16 -6.78 -6.10 -8.00
N MET A 17 -7.21 -5.24 -7.06
CA MET A 17 -6.30 -4.49 -6.22
C MET A 17 -6.48 -4.87 -4.76
N VAL A 18 -5.37 -5.20 -4.11
CA VAL A 18 -5.28 -5.48 -2.68
C VAL A 18 -4.37 -4.45 -2.04
N VAL A 19 -4.76 -3.90 -0.90
CA VAL A 19 -3.99 -2.90 -0.15
C VAL A 19 -3.77 -3.37 1.28
N TYR A 20 -2.49 -3.48 1.66
CA TYR A 20 -2.10 -3.65 3.05
C TYR A 20 -1.77 -2.27 3.65
N MET A 21 -2.37 -1.94 4.78
CA MET A 21 -2.08 -0.70 5.51
C MET A 21 -2.34 -0.87 7.01
N PRO A 22 -1.69 -0.12 7.90
CA PRO A 22 -2.11 -0.05 9.29
C PRO A 22 -3.44 0.69 9.42
N ASP A 23 -4.24 0.31 10.41
CA ASP A 23 -5.53 0.93 10.74
C ASP A 23 -5.42 2.40 11.18
N THR A 24 -4.26 2.80 11.68
CA THR A 24 -3.99 4.14 12.23
C THR A 24 -3.59 5.20 11.20
N VAL A 25 -3.23 4.83 9.96
CA VAL A 25 -2.53 5.75 9.03
C VAL A 25 -3.41 6.35 7.94
N ALA A 26 -4.54 5.72 7.62
CA ALA A 26 -5.43 6.18 6.56
C ALA A 26 -6.75 6.71 7.14
N SER A 27 -7.23 7.84 6.63
CA SER A 27 -8.55 8.35 7.02
C SER A 27 -9.66 7.45 6.48
N THR A 28 -10.80 7.44 7.17
CA THR A 28 -11.98 6.65 6.78
C THR A 28 -12.48 7.01 5.39
N GLU A 29 -12.43 8.28 4.98
CA GLU A 29 -12.86 8.73 3.66
C GLU A 29 -11.97 8.15 2.56
N ARG A 30 -10.65 8.06 2.81
CA ARG A 30 -9.71 7.50 1.83
C ARG A 30 -9.91 6.01 1.67
N ILE A 31 -10.17 5.29 2.77
CA ILE A 31 -10.50 3.86 2.75
C ILE A 31 -11.78 3.63 1.94
N LYS A 32 -12.86 4.33 2.27
CA LYS A 32 -14.15 4.24 1.56
C LYS A 32 -14.01 4.54 0.07
N LEU A 33 -13.18 5.52 -0.30
CA LEU A 33 -12.96 5.84 -1.71
C LEU A 33 -12.21 4.72 -2.45
N MET A 34 -11.22 4.07 -1.82
CA MET A 34 -10.54 2.91 -2.41
C MET A 34 -11.48 1.72 -2.54
N GLU A 35 -12.29 1.43 -1.52
CA GLU A 35 -13.31 0.39 -1.53
C GLU A 35 -14.38 0.65 -2.60
N ALA A 36 -14.77 1.91 -2.80
CA ALA A 36 -15.71 2.30 -3.87
C ALA A 36 -15.13 2.05 -5.28
N TYR A 37 -13.81 2.09 -5.44
CA TYR A 37 -13.12 1.64 -6.66
C TYR A 37 -12.89 0.12 -6.70
N GLY A 38 -13.36 -0.64 -5.71
CA GLY A 38 -13.25 -2.09 -5.66
C GLY A 38 -11.91 -2.63 -5.15
N ALA A 39 -11.11 -1.80 -4.46
CA ALA A 39 -9.90 -2.29 -3.80
C ALA A 39 -10.24 -3.06 -2.51
N GLU A 40 -9.58 -4.21 -2.32
CA GLU A 40 -9.66 -5.01 -1.10
C GLU A 40 -8.66 -4.47 -0.06
N ILE A 41 -9.14 -4.05 1.10
CA ILE A 41 -8.30 -3.45 2.16
C ILE A 41 -8.05 -4.47 3.26
N HIS A 42 -6.78 -4.73 3.55
CA HIS A 42 -6.34 -5.57 4.66
C HIS A 42 -5.58 -4.71 5.67
N PHE A 43 -6.14 -4.59 6.86
CA PHE A 43 -5.45 -3.94 7.97
C PHE A 43 -4.36 -4.85 8.53
N VAL A 44 -3.19 -4.28 8.76
CA VAL A 44 -2.08 -4.97 9.45
C VAL A 44 -1.88 -4.35 10.82
N ASP A 45 -1.83 -5.20 11.85
CA ASP A 45 -1.49 -4.76 13.20
C ASP A 45 0.03 -4.53 13.27
N VAL A 46 0.41 -3.32 13.71
CA VAL A 46 1.82 -2.90 13.84
C VAL A 46 2.32 -3.13 15.27
N GLN A 47 1.41 -3.38 16.23
CA GLN A 47 1.76 -3.63 17.64
C GLN A 47 2.18 -5.09 17.89
N ASP A 48 1.71 -6.03 17.05
CA ASP A 48 1.85 -7.47 17.29
C ASP A 48 3.23 -8.06 16.91
N GLU A 49 4.17 -7.25 16.38
CA GLU A 49 5.54 -7.69 16.04
C GLU A 49 6.59 -7.45 17.16
N GLY A 50 6.17 -7.31 18.42
CA GLY A 50 7.05 -7.43 19.60
C GLY A 50 8.13 -6.36 19.74
N LYS A 51 8.04 -5.26 19.00
CA LYS A 51 8.95 -4.11 19.13
C LYS A 51 8.18 -3.00 19.83
N SER A 52 8.64 -2.59 21.02
CA SER A 52 8.24 -1.32 21.64
C SER A 52 8.92 -0.19 20.88
N LEU A 53 8.16 0.84 20.51
CA LEU A 53 8.57 1.81 19.50
C LEU A 53 8.50 3.22 20.04
N ASP A 54 9.67 3.77 20.30
CA ASP A 54 9.84 5.19 20.55
C ASP A 54 9.21 6.00 19.41
N ALA A 55 8.72 7.20 19.72
CA ALA A 55 7.89 8.03 18.84
C ALA A 55 8.51 8.34 17.45
N GLY A 56 9.81 8.16 17.25
CA GLY A 56 10.49 8.29 15.96
C GLY A 56 10.42 7.05 15.03
N VAL A 57 10.00 5.89 15.55
CA VAL A 57 9.97 4.60 14.82
C VAL A 57 8.58 4.32 14.21
N HIS A 58 7.56 5.11 14.56
CA HIS A 58 6.18 4.91 14.13
C HIS A 58 6.05 4.90 12.59
N GLY A 59 6.62 5.89 11.91
CA GLY A 59 6.53 6.01 10.44
C GLY A 59 7.21 4.85 9.70
N ALA A 60 8.40 4.43 10.16
CA ALA A 60 9.12 3.32 9.54
C ALA A 60 8.34 2.01 9.69
N LEU A 61 7.71 1.77 10.84
CA LEU A 61 7.02 0.50 11.09
C LEU A 61 5.60 0.45 10.52
N SER A 62 4.91 1.59 10.48
CA SER A 62 3.69 1.75 9.68
C SER A 62 3.92 1.41 8.20
N GLU A 63 5.16 1.49 7.70
CA GLU A 63 5.51 1.09 6.34
C GLU A 63 6.11 -0.30 6.22
N ILE A 64 6.96 -0.74 7.16
CA ILE A 64 7.67 -2.02 7.07
C ILE A 64 6.71 -3.20 7.07
N VAL A 65 5.76 -3.26 8.00
CA VAL A 65 4.86 -4.42 8.16
C VAL A 65 3.99 -4.62 6.91
N PRO A 66 3.29 -3.59 6.36
CA PRO A 66 2.58 -3.75 5.10
C PRO A 66 3.47 -4.17 3.93
N ARG A 67 4.69 -3.63 3.85
CA ARG A 67 5.65 -3.96 2.77
C ARG A 67 6.12 -5.41 2.85
N MET A 68 6.32 -5.95 4.05
CA MET A 68 6.63 -7.36 4.24
C MET A 68 5.48 -8.23 3.74
N LYS A 69 4.22 -7.90 4.08
CA LYS A 69 3.05 -8.61 3.55
C LYS A 69 2.97 -8.55 2.02
N CYS A 70 3.17 -7.38 1.41
CA CYS A 70 3.19 -7.26 -0.05
C CYS A 70 4.27 -8.16 -0.69
N ARG A 71 5.48 -8.18 -0.11
CA ARG A 71 6.59 -9.02 -0.59
C ARG A 71 6.26 -10.50 -0.47
N ASP A 72 5.69 -10.93 0.65
CA ASP A 72 5.37 -12.35 0.89
C ASP A 72 4.26 -12.84 -0.08
N VAL A 73 3.26 -12.00 -0.34
CA VAL A 73 2.19 -12.30 -1.31
C VAL A 73 2.74 -12.38 -2.73
N GLU A 74 3.57 -11.42 -3.14
CA GLU A 74 4.20 -11.43 -4.46
C GLU A 74 5.16 -12.63 -4.64
N ALA A 75 5.90 -13.01 -3.60
CA ALA A 75 6.80 -14.17 -3.64
C ALA A 75 6.05 -15.51 -3.71
N SER A 76 4.84 -15.58 -3.13
CA SER A 76 4.02 -16.80 -3.10
C SER A 76 3.11 -16.95 -4.32
N ARG A 77 2.90 -15.89 -5.11
CA ARG A 77 1.96 -15.86 -6.22
C ARG A 77 2.55 -15.18 -7.45
N SER A 78 2.67 -15.94 -8.54
CA SER A 78 3.18 -15.43 -9.82
C SER A 78 2.22 -14.49 -10.56
N ASP A 79 0.94 -14.47 -10.18
CA ASP A 79 -0.08 -13.59 -10.75
C ASP A 79 -0.16 -12.22 -10.06
N VAL A 80 0.70 -11.96 -9.08
CA VAL A 80 0.71 -10.71 -8.31
C VAL A 80 1.86 -9.81 -8.78
N TRP A 81 1.55 -8.53 -8.95
CA TRP A 81 2.53 -7.49 -9.18
C TRP A 81 2.43 -6.43 -8.07
N TRP A 82 3.54 -6.15 -7.38
CA TRP A 82 3.59 -5.12 -6.36
C TRP A 82 4.14 -3.80 -6.92
N ALA A 83 3.35 -2.73 -6.79
CA ALA A 83 3.65 -1.38 -7.30
C ALA A 83 4.93 -0.73 -6.73
N ARG A 84 5.33 -1.10 -5.51
CA ARG A 84 6.59 -0.68 -4.86
C ARG A 84 6.89 0.84 -4.95
N GLN A 85 5.96 1.70 -4.49
CA GLN A 85 6.11 3.15 -4.65
C GLN A 85 7.47 3.73 -4.18
N PHE A 86 8.11 3.11 -3.18
CA PHE A 86 9.37 3.59 -2.60
C PHE A 86 10.63 3.13 -3.35
N SER A 87 10.54 2.12 -4.22
CA SER A 87 11.70 1.57 -4.94
C SER A 87 11.48 1.48 -6.45
N ASN A 88 10.28 1.74 -6.94
CA ASN A 88 9.95 1.75 -8.35
C ASN A 88 10.44 3.05 -9.00
N LEU A 89 11.41 2.94 -9.92
CA LEU A 89 12.00 4.08 -10.61
C LEU A 89 10.95 4.90 -11.38
N ASN A 90 9.86 4.28 -11.81
CA ASN A 90 8.78 4.95 -12.52
C ASN A 90 8.07 6.00 -11.66
N ASN A 91 8.09 5.88 -10.33
CA ASN A 91 7.54 6.92 -9.46
C ASN A 91 8.31 8.24 -9.63
N VAL A 92 9.64 8.20 -9.56
CA VAL A 92 10.49 9.38 -9.76
C VAL A 92 10.48 9.85 -11.22
N ALA A 93 10.52 8.91 -12.17
CA ALA A 93 10.49 9.23 -13.60
C ALA A 93 9.21 9.97 -14.00
N ALA A 94 8.04 9.53 -13.52
CA ALA A 94 6.76 10.19 -13.82
C ALA A 94 6.78 11.67 -13.44
N HIS A 95 7.34 12.01 -12.28
CA HIS A 95 7.51 13.40 -11.88
C HIS A 95 8.51 14.13 -12.78
N ARG A 96 9.68 13.56 -13.05
CA ARG A 96 10.71 14.21 -13.88
C ARG A 96 10.31 14.45 -15.33
N GLU A 97 9.52 13.56 -15.91
CA GLU A 97 9.17 13.59 -17.34
C GLU A 97 7.95 14.44 -17.63
N THR A 98 7.07 14.67 -16.64
CA THR A 98 5.77 15.29 -16.87
C THR A 98 5.43 16.48 -15.99
N THR A 99 6.05 16.66 -14.80
CA THR A 99 5.76 17.74 -13.84
C THR A 99 6.94 18.67 -13.68
#